data_AF-A0A199UNQ1-F1
#
_entry.id   AF-A0A199UNQ1-F1
#
_cell.length_a   1.000
_cell.length_b   1.000
_cell.length_c   1.000
_cell.angle_alpha   90.00
_cell.angle_beta   90.00
_cell.angle_gamma   90.00
#
_symmetry.space_group_name_H-M   'P 1'
#
loop_
_entity.id
_entity.type
_entity.pdbx_description
1 polymer ?
#
loop_
_entity_poly.entity_id
_entity_poly.type
_entity_poly.pdbx_seq_one_letter_code
_entity_poly.pdbx_strand_id
1 'polypeptide(L)'
;MCSSTSSLLSILSLLLLLCTNSSHSIPIFPSPYINSLSQRAQRAAAKGKAVLSSSSSSSSSKDLPFTTHYFPQQLDHFTFQPRAESTFYQKYLINSTFWDQGPLHTAPIFVYTGNEGDIEWFAENTGFMLDIAPMFGALLVFIEHRFYGESKPFGNESYKSAETLGYLTSTQALADYAVLIRSLKQNFSAEASPVVVFGGSYGGSK
;
A
#
# COMPACT_ATOMS: atom_id res chain seq x y z
N MET A 1 49.55 -10.48 -45.43
CA MET A 1 49.01 -10.72 -44.07
C MET A 1 49.35 -9.45 -43.28
N CYS A 2 48.47 -8.64 -42.71
CA CYS A 2 47.08 -8.79 -42.28
C CYS A 2 46.46 -7.38 -42.26
N SER A 3 45.36 -7.16 -42.97
CA SER A 3 44.63 -5.88 -43.00
C SER A 3 43.17 -6.14 -42.67
N SER A 4 42.82 -6.24 -41.38
CA SER A 4 41.42 -6.24 -40.91
C SER A 4 41.37 -6.25 -39.38
N THR A 5 41.54 -5.08 -38.76
CA THR A 5 41.16 -4.90 -37.34
C THR A 5 40.40 -3.60 -37.06
N SER A 6 40.23 -2.71 -38.04
CA SER A 6 39.59 -1.40 -37.79
C SER A 6 38.06 -1.42 -37.80
N SER A 7 37.42 -2.47 -38.31
CA SER A 7 35.94 -2.50 -38.44
C SER A 7 35.20 -3.01 -37.19
N LEU A 8 35.88 -3.73 -36.28
CA LEU A 8 35.22 -4.33 -35.11
C LEU A 8 35.13 -3.36 -33.92
N LEU A 9 36.09 -2.43 -33.79
CA LEU A 9 36.08 -1.41 -32.71
C LEU A 9 35.02 -0.32 -32.94
N SER A 10 34.68 -0.01 -34.20
CA SER A 10 33.61 0.97 -34.51
C SER A 10 32.21 0.43 -34.22
N ILE A 11 31.98 -0.87 -34.41
CA ILE A 11 30.67 -1.51 -34.14
C ILE A 11 30.45 -1.66 -32.64
N LEU A 12 31.50 -1.94 -31.86
CA LEU A 12 31.39 -2.04 -30.40
C LEU A 12 31.10 -0.68 -29.74
N SER A 13 31.62 0.42 -30.28
CA SER A 13 31.30 1.78 -29.84
C SER A 13 29.85 2.19 -30.15
N LEU A 14 29.24 1.66 -31.21
CA LEU A 14 27.87 2.00 -31.59
C LEU A 14 26.84 1.19 -30.79
N LEU A 15 27.17 -0.03 -30.38
CA LEU A 15 26.31 -0.84 -29.50
C LEU A 15 26.25 -0.31 -28.05
N LEU A 16 27.32 0.28 -27.53
CA LEU A 16 27.31 0.89 -26.19
C LEU A 16 26.52 2.22 -26.13
N LEU A 17 26.27 2.89 -27.25
CA LEU A 17 25.46 4.11 -27.30
C LEU A 17 23.94 3.85 -27.39
N LEU A 18 23.53 2.61 -27.74
CA LEU A 18 22.12 2.21 -27.81
C LEU A 18 21.57 1.70 -26.47
N CYS A 19 22.43 1.50 -25.46
CA CYS A 19 22.02 1.01 -24.14
C CYS A 19 21.76 2.10 -23.09
N THR A 20 21.85 3.40 -23.42
CA THR A 20 21.66 4.48 -22.43
C THR A 20 20.37 5.29 -22.59
N ASN A 21 19.47 4.93 -23.52
CA ASN A 21 18.19 5.61 -23.69
C ASN A 21 17.02 4.67 -23.44
N SER A 22 16.84 4.34 -22.17
CA SER A 22 15.53 3.91 -21.65
C SER A 22 15.38 4.47 -20.25
N SER A 23 15.42 5.80 -20.14
CA SER A 23 14.84 6.49 -19.00
C SER A 23 13.33 6.32 -19.10
N HIS A 24 12.82 5.17 -18.65
CA HIS A 24 11.42 5.10 -18.25
C HIS A 24 11.29 5.97 -17.02
N SER A 25 10.84 7.21 -17.25
CA SER A 25 10.39 8.11 -16.21
C SER A 25 9.25 7.42 -15.46
N ILE A 26 9.54 6.90 -14.28
CA ILE A 26 8.51 6.50 -13.34
C ILE A 26 7.75 7.79 -12.99
N PRO A 27 6.40 7.82 -13.10
CA PRO A 27 5.65 8.99 -12.69
C PRO A 27 5.87 9.22 -11.18
N ILE A 28 6.55 10.32 -10.86
CA ILE A 28 6.66 10.83 -9.49
C ILE A 28 5.32 11.48 -9.19
N PHE A 29 4.51 10.83 -8.35
CA PHE A 29 3.26 11.40 -7.89
C PHE A 29 3.55 12.44 -6.79
N PRO A 30 2.95 13.64 -6.83
CA PRO A 30 3.16 14.65 -5.80
C PRO A 30 2.63 14.16 -4.44
N SER A 31 3.48 14.22 -3.42
CA SER A 31 3.17 13.85 -2.04
C SER A 31 2.19 14.87 -1.41
N PRO A 32 1.12 14.42 -0.71
CA PRO A 32 0.31 15.32 0.08
C PRO A 32 1.07 15.72 1.36
N TYR A 33 1.38 17.01 1.46
CA TYR A 33 2.02 17.65 2.61
C TYR A 33 1.13 17.54 3.86
N ILE A 34 1.50 16.72 4.84
CA ILE A 34 0.81 16.59 6.13
C ILE A 34 1.48 17.51 7.16
N ASN A 35 0.75 18.55 7.58
CA ASN A 35 1.15 19.38 8.72
C ASN A 35 0.90 18.63 10.04
N SER A 36 1.95 18.43 10.84
CA SER A 36 1.83 17.97 12.22
C SER A 36 1.44 19.12 13.14
N LEU A 37 0.22 19.09 13.71
CA LEU A 37 -0.11 19.94 14.85
C LEU A 37 -0.03 19.12 16.14
N SER A 38 0.96 19.48 16.95
CA SER A 38 1.17 18.96 18.30
C SER A 38 0.28 19.65 19.33
N GLN A 39 -0.04 18.88 20.38
CA GLN A 39 -0.29 19.30 21.77
C GLN A 39 -1.68 19.84 22.19
N ARG A 40 -2.31 19.01 23.05
CA ARG A 40 -2.67 19.35 24.44
C ARG A 40 -3.97 20.13 24.66
N ALA A 41 -5.06 19.40 24.85
CA ALA A 41 -6.17 19.72 25.77
C ALA A 41 -7.02 18.46 25.99
N GLN A 42 -7.60 18.09 27.13
CA GLN A 42 -7.53 18.48 28.54
C GLN A 42 -8.30 17.37 29.29
N ARG A 43 -7.84 16.98 30.48
CA ARG A 43 -8.59 16.17 31.45
C ARG A 43 -9.80 16.96 31.95
N ALA A 44 -10.99 16.35 32.10
CA ALA A 44 -11.88 16.54 33.27
C ALA A 44 -13.22 15.75 33.21
N ALA A 45 -13.43 14.96 34.27
CA ALA A 45 -14.62 14.85 35.13
C ALA A 45 -16.01 14.35 34.63
N ALA A 46 -16.42 13.29 35.34
CA ALA A 46 -17.71 12.63 35.51
C ALA A 46 -18.98 13.49 35.68
N LYS A 47 -20.13 12.96 35.21
CA LYS A 47 -21.36 12.72 36.01
C LYS A 47 -22.44 12.00 35.18
N GLY A 48 -23.08 10.99 35.79
CA GLY A 48 -24.07 10.14 35.14
C GLY A 48 -25.50 10.69 35.07
N LYS A 49 -26.32 10.04 34.23
CA LYS A 49 -27.77 9.90 34.41
C LYS A 49 -28.27 8.74 33.55
N ALA A 50 -29.03 7.83 34.17
CA ALA A 50 -29.67 6.70 33.51
C ALA A 50 -30.86 7.16 32.66
N VAL A 51 -30.96 6.65 31.43
CA VAL A 51 -32.17 6.64 30.61
C VAL A 51 -32.24 5.31 29.88
N LEU A 52 -33.34 4.59 30.08
CA LEU A 52 -33.72 3.37 29.37
C LEU A 52 -33.96 3.70 27.89
N SER A 53 -33.29 2.99 26.98
CA SER A 53 -33.66 2.99 25.56
C SER A 53 -33.37 1.63 24.93
N SER A 54 -34.36 1.19 24.16
CA SER A 54 -34.50 -0.03 23.39
C SER A 54 -33.22 -0.55 22.75
N SER A 55 -33.01 -1.86 22.84
CA SER A 55 -32.02 -2.64 22.11
C SER A 55 -32.27 -2.58 20.60
N SER A 56 -31.70 -1.57 19.93
CA SER A 56 -31.20 -1.72 18.58
C SER A 56 -29.72 -2.08 18.71
N SER A 57 -29.30 -3.16 18.07
CA SER A 57 -27.89 -3.53 17.93
C SER A 57 -27.21 -2.48 17.04
N SER A 58 -26.87 -1.33 17.61
CA SER A 58 -25.88 -0.45 17.03
C SER A 58 -24.54 -1.17 17.19
N SER A 59 -24.01 -1.67 16.08
CA SER A 59 -22.58 -1.89 15.97
C SER A 59 -21.94 -0.53 16.24
N SER A 60 -21.52 -0.29 17.48
CA SER A 60 -20.59 0.80 17.75
C SER A 60 -19.34 0.44 16.98
N SER A 61 -19.21 0.93 15.75
CA SER A 61 -17.95 0.94 15.02
C SER A 61 -16.98 1.60 15.99
N LYS A 62 -16.10 0.81 16.59
CA LYS A 62 -15.01 1.39 17.35
C LYS A 62 -14.25 2.21 16.33
N ASP A 63 -14.16 3.52 16.51
CA ASP A 63 -13.36 4.36 15.63
C ASP A 63 -11.94 3.80 15.64
N LEU A 64 -11.61 3.10 14.56
CA LEU A 64 -10.31 2.51 14.38
C LEU A 64 -9.31 3.65 14.27
N PRO A 65 -8.13 3.57 14.92
CA PRO A 65 -7.16 4.66 14.92
C PRO A 65 -6.39 4.73 13.58
N PHE A 66 -7.05 4.47 12.46
CA PHE A 66 -6.44 4.50 11.14
C PHE A 66 -7.06 5.58 10.26
N THR A 67 -6.21 6.20 9.45
CA THR A 67 -6.63 7.13 8.40
C THR A 67 -6.71 6.38 7.08
N THR A 68 -7.83 6.53 6.38
CA THR A 68 -8.05 5.94 5.05
C THR A 68 -7.38 6.77 3.97
N HIS A 69 -6.74 6.06 3.03
CA HIS A 69 -6.09 6.63 1.86
C HIS A 69 -6.37 5.77 0.63
N TYR A 70 -6.11 6.33 -0.55
CA TYR A 70 -6.27 5.63 -1.83
C TYR A 70 -5.04 5.83 -2.69
N PHE A 71 -4.53 4.74 -3.27
CA PHE A 71 -3.36 4.72 -4.13
C PHE A 71 -3.77 4.45 -5.58
N PRO A 72 -3.33 5.25 -6.56
CA PRO A 72 -3.56 4.94 -7.97
C PRO A 72 -2.72 3.73 -8.38
N GLN A 73 -3.38 2.59 -8.54
CA GLN A 73 -2.78 1.30 -8.83
C GLN A 73 -2.93 0.95 -10.31
N GLN A 74 -1.89 0.33 -10.88
CA GLN A 74 -1.97 -0.20 -12.24
C GLN A 74 -2.97 -1.36 -12.30
N LEU A 75 -3.85 -1.37 -13.31
CA LEU A 75 -4.82 -2.44 -13.49
C LEU A 75 -4.12 -3.80 -13.68
N ASP A 76 -3.07 -3.81 -14.50
CA ASP A 76 -2.36 -5.00 -14.92
C ASP A 76 -0.85 -4.83 -14.87
N HIS A 77 -0.19 -5.59 -13.99
CA HIS A 77 1.27 -5.54 -13.80
C HIS A 77 2.05 -6.46 -14.75
N PHE A 78 1.38 -7.37 -15.45
CA PHE A 78 2.04 -8.48 -16.16
C PHE A 78 1.80 -8.50 -17.66
N THR A 79 0.85 -7.71 -18.16
CA THR A 79 0.69 -7.50 -19.59
C THR A 79 1.17 -6.10 -19.98
N PHE A 80 1.79 -5.99 -21.14
CA PHE A 80 2.32 -4.74 -21.69
C PHE A 80 1.45 -4.25 -22.85
N GLN A 81 0.13 -4.37 -22.71
CA GLN A 81 -0.85 -3.91 -23.70
C GLN A 81 -1.32 -2.49 -23.36
N PRO A 82 -1.86 -1.70 -24.31
CA PRO A 82 -2.30 -0.32 -24.03
C PRO A 82 -3.33 -0.21 -22.88
N ARG A 83 -4.14 -1.26 -22.66
CA ARG A 83 -5.11 -1.32 -21.55
C ARG A 83 -4.45 -1.46 -20.17
N ALA A 84 -3.22 -1.95 -20.11
CA ALA A 84 -2.45 -2.10 -18.88
C ALA A 84 -2.04 -0.76 -18.26
N GLU A 85 -2.10 0.34 -19.01
CA GLU A 85 -1.85 1.70 -18.49
C GLU A 85 -3.04 2.27 -17.71
N SER A 86 -4.20 1.60 -17.75
CA SER A 86 -5.34 2.01 -16.94
C SER A 86 -5.08 1.81 -15.45
N THR A 87 -5.61 2.71 -14.63
CA THR A 87 -5.45 2.68 -13.18
C THR A 87 -6.79 2.60 -12.46
N PHE A 88 -6.74 2.05 -11.25
CA PHE A 88 -7.85 2.09 -10.30
C PHE A 88 -7.33 2.56 -8.94
N TYR A 89 -8.22 2.94 -8.03
CA TYR A 89 -7.82 3.38 -6.70
C TYR A 89 -7.90 2.21 -5.71
N GLN A 90 -6.75 1.85 -5.15
CA GLN A 90 -6.63 0.83 -4.11
C GLN A 90 -6.66 1.50 -2.74
N LYS A 91 -7.63 1.11 -1.91
CA LYS A 91 -7.76 1.61 -0.54
C LYS A 91 -6.66 1.02 0.35
N TYR A 92 -6.14 1.83 1.25
CA TYR A 92 -5.26 1.38 2.33
C TYR A 92 -5.45 2.26 3.56
N LEU A 93 -5.12 1.72 4.72
CA LEU A 93 -5.24 2.38 6.01
C LEU A 93 -3.85 2.61 6.60
N ILE A 94 -3.63 3.78 7.22
CA ILE A 94 -2.39 4.12 7.94
C ILE A 94 -2.68 4.44 9.40
N ASN A 95 -1.85 3.89 10.29
CA ASN A 95 -1.66 4.43 11.64
C ASN A 95 -0.17 4.75 11.84
N SER A 96 0.13 6.02 12.08
CA SER A 96 1.47 6.53 12.37
C SER A 96 1.64 6.94 13.84
N THR A 97 0.72 6.57 14.73
CA THR A 97 0.72 6.99 16.14
C THR A 97 2.02 6.62 16.85
N PHE A 98 2.59 5.46 16.52
CA PHE A 98 3.83 4.96 17.11
C PHE A 98 5.03 5.04 16.18
N TRP A 99 4.89 5.65 15.00
CA TRP A 99 5.97 5.72 14.03
C TRP A 99 7.09 6.64 14.53
N ASP A 100 8.22 6.05 14.88
CA ASP A 100 9.41 6.77 15.33
C ASP A 100 10.60 6.34 14.48
N GLN A 101 10.88 7.11 13.43
CA GLN A 101 11.98 6.84 12.50
C GLN A 101 13.36 6.84 13.16
N GLY A 102 13.48 7.44 14.36
CA GLY A 102 14.76 7.65 15.02
C GLY A 102 15.78 8.40 14.15
N PRO A 103 17.02 8.56 14.62
CA PRO A 103 18.06 9.27 13.86
C PRO A 103 18.52 8.51 12.62
N LEU A 104 18.25 7.19 12.54
CA LEU A 104 18.71 6.33 11.46
C LEU A 104 17.65 6.08 10.39
N HIS A 105 16.42 6.57 10.55
CA HIS A 105 15.31 6.35 9.60
C HIS A 105 15.08 4.87 9.27
N THR A 106 15.14 4.01 10.28
CA THR A 106 15.10 2.53 10.15
C THR A 106 13.93 1.88 10.89
N ALA A 107 12.96 2.66 11.35
CA ALA A 107 11.75 2.13 11.96
C ALA A 107 11.03 1.16 11.01
N PRO A 108 10.49 0.02 11.48
CA PRO A 108 9.88 -0.99 10.64
C PRO A 108 8.46 -0.63 10.20
N ILE A 109 8.13 -0.86 8.94
CA ILE A 109 6.76 -0.74 8.45
C ILE A 109 6.10 -2.12 8.60
N PHE A 110 5.06 -2.22 9.41
CA PHE A 110 4.24 -3.41 9.52
C PHE A 110 3.07 -3.31 8.53
N VAL A 111 3.05 -4.24 7.58
CA VAL A 111 2.08 -4.24 6.49
C VAL A 111 1.18 -5.45 6.61
N TYR A 112 -0.13 -5.24 6.72
CA TYR A 112 -1.11 -6.29 6.55
C TYR A 112 -1.50 -6.40 5.07
N THR A 113 -1.28 -7.56 4.47
CA THR A 113 -1.72 -7.85 3.11
C THR A 113 -3.16 -8.33 3.13
N GLY A 114 -4.09 -7.43 2.81
CA GLY A 114 -5.53 -7.68 2.80
C GLY A 114 -5.93 -8.98 2.09
N ASN A 115 -7.02 -9.56 2.56
CA ASN A 115 -7.55 -10.80 2.01
C ASN A 115 -8.96 -10.56 1.47
N GLU A 116 -9.87 -11.53 1.53
CA GLU A 116 -11.12 -11.55 0.77
C GLU A 116 -12.25 -10.74 1.43
N GLY A 117 -12.02 -9.48 1.76
CA GLY A 117 -13.02 -8.65 2.43
C GLY A 117 -12.62 -7.19 2.59
N ASP A 118 -13.48 -6.44 3.28
CA ASP A 118 -13.27 -5.04 3.63
C ASP A 118 -12.05 -4.90 4.55
N ILE A 119 -11.15 -3.98 4.22
CA ILE A 119 -9.88 -3.85 4.95
C ILE A 119 -10.07 -3.39 6.41
N GLU A 120 -11.12 -2.62 6.69
CA GLU A 120 -11.47 -2.19 8.03
C GLU A 120 -11.76 -3.39 8.93
N TRP A 121 -12.47 -4.41 8.42
CA TRP A 121 -12.74 -5.62 9.21
C TRP A 121 -11.45 -6.32 9.62
N PHE A 122 -10.45 -6.40 8.75
CA PHE A 122 -9.15 -6.98 9.11
C PHE A 122 -8.39 -6.10 10.11
N ALA A 123 -8.45 -4.77 9.98
CA ALA A 123 -7.85 -3.85 10.94
C ALA A 123 -8.50 -3.93 12.33
N GLU A 124 -9.83 -4.15 12.42
CA GLU A 124 -10.55 -4.35 13.68
C GLU A 124 -10.18 -5.66 14.37
N ASN A 125 -9.88 -6.70 13.59
CA ASN A 125 -9.67 -8.06 14.11
C ASN A 125 -8.18 -8.46 14.21
N THR A 126 -7.26 -7.64 13.70
CA THR A 126 -5.80 -7.87 13.77
C THR A 126 -5.15 -6.95 14.80
N GLY A 127 -5.68 -6.95 16.03
CA GLY A 127 -5.19 -6.12 17.14
C GLY A 127 -3.72 -6.33 17.47
N PHE A 128 -3.17 -7.52 17.18
CA PHE A 128 -1.77 -7.83 17.46
C PHE A 128 -0.78 -6.83 16.86
N MET A 129 -1.02 -6.36 15.62
CA MET A 129 -0.13 -5.35 15.00
C MET A 129 -0.12 -4.03 15.77
N LEU A 130 -1.28 -3.60 16.30
CA LEU A 130 -1.38 -2.42 17.16
C LEU A 130 -0.69 -2.65 18.51
N ASP A 131 -0.84 -3.83 19.11
CA ASP A 131 -0.24 -4.16 20.40
C ASP A 131 1.30 -4.11 20.37
N ILE A 132 1.90 -4.54 19.26
CA ILE A 132 3.37 -4.58 19.13
C ILE A 132 3.98 -3.30 18.55
N ALA A 133 3.20 -2.45 17.87
CA ALA A 133 3.72 -1.23 17.23
C ALA A 133 4.54 -0.32 18.16
N PRO A 134 4.14 -0.06 19.42
CA PRO A 134 4.91 0.79 20.34
C PRO A 134 6.28 0.21 20.69
N MET A 135 6.43 -1.12 20.71
CA MET A 135 7.71 -1.76 21.03
C MET A 135 8.75 -1.57 19.92
N PHE A 136 8.28 -1.40 18.69
CA PHE A 136 9.13 -1.29 17.50
C PHE A 136 9.19 0.12 16.91
N GLY A 137 8.37 1.06 17.41
CA GLY A 137 8.21 2.37 16.79
C GLY A 137 7.63 2.28 15.38
N ALA A 138 6.74 1.32 15.12
CA ALA A 138 6.35 0.89 13.78
C ALA A 138 5.25 1.74 13.13
N LEU A 139 5.31 1.86 11.80
CA LEU A 139 4.22 2.39 10.96
C LEU A 139 3.32 1.22 10.62
N LEU A 140 2.02 1.37 10.86
CA LEU A 140 1.06 0.34 10.50
C LEU A 140 0.38 0.71 9.19
N VAL A 141 0.35 -0.25 8.27
CA VAL A 141 -0.31 -0.12 6.98
C VAL A 141 -1.18 -1.36 6.76
N PHE A 142 -2.47 -1.16 6.49
CA PHE A 142 -3.36 -2.24 6.03
C PHE A 142 -3.74 -1.96 4.59
N ILE A 143 -3.39 -2.86 3.66
CA ILE A 143 -3.65 -2.64 2.23
C ILE A 143 -4.82 -3.51 1.79
N GLU A 144 -5.87 -2.90 1.27
CA GLU A 144 -7.03 -3.64 0.77
C GLU A 144 -6.66 -4.43 -0.48
N HIS A 145 -7.20 -5.63 -0.59
CA HIS A 145 -7.00 -6.49 -1.75
C HIS A 145 -7.80 -5.97 -2.94
N ARG A 146 -7.20 -6.00 -4.14
CA ARG A 146 -7.95 -5.70 -5.38
C ARG A 146 -9.22 -6.56 -5.46
N PHE A 147 -10.29 -5.97 -6.00
CA PHE A 147 -11.67 -6.48 -6.09
C PHE A 147 -12.47 -6.46 -4.78
N TYR A 148 -11.85 -6.45 -3.60
CA TYR A 148 -12.59 -6.43 -2.33
C TYR A 148 -12.84 -5.00 -1.84
N GLY A 149 -13.84 -4.85 -0.98
CA GLY A 149 -14.29 -3.57 -0.44
C GLY A 149 -14.51 -2.49 -1.48
N GLU A 150 -13.72 -1.42 -1.38
CA GLU A 150 -13.77 -0.27 -2.26
C GLU A 150 -12.75 -0.35 -3.40
N SER A 151 -11.78 -1.25 -3.28
CA SER A 151 -10.66 -1.43 -4.22
C SER A 151 -11.05 -2.24 -5.46
N LYS A 152 -12.07 -1.77 -6.18
CA LYS A 152 -12.68 -2.47 -7.34
C LYS A 152 -12.20 -1.88 -8.67
N PRO A 153 -11.38 -2.61 -9.46
CA PRO A 153 -10.77 -2.03 -10.66
C PRO A 153 -11.74 -1.50 -11.71
N PHE A 154 -12.94 -2.06 -11.78
CA PHE A 154 -14.02 -1.63 -12.68
C PHE A 154 -15.29 -1.22 -11.92
N GLY A 155 -15.16 -0.81 -10.65
CA GLY A 155 -16.30 -0.51 -9.79
C GLY A 155 -17.28 -1.69 -9.72
N ASN A 156 -18.57 -1.43 -9.92
CA ASN A 156 -19.62 -2.45 -9.90
C ASN A 156 -19.52 -3.48 -11.06
N GLU A 157 -18.76 -3.18 -12.10
CA GLU A 157 -18.55 -4.06 -13.26
C GLU A 157 -17.46 -5.11 -13.03
N SER A 158 -16.72 -5.03 -11.91
CA SER A 158 -15.56 -5.87 -11.63
C SER A 158 -15.86 -7.37 -11.65
N TYR A 159 -17.11 -7.76 -11.41
CA TYR A 159 -17.53 -9.16 -11.32
C TYR A 159 -18.41 -9.63 -12.50
N LYS A 160 -18.63 -8.77 -13.50
CA LYS A 160 -19.66 -9.04 -14.50
C LYS A 160 -19.26 -10.01 -15.59
N SER A 161 -17.96 -10.16 -15.88
CA SER A 161 -17.50 -11.05 -16.94
C SER A 161 -16.11 -11.62 -16.66
N ALA A 162 -15.72 -12.64 -17.41
CA ALA A 162 -14.38 -13.23 -17.30
C ALA A 162 -13.27 -12.24 -17.65
N GLU A 163 -13.56 -11.29 -18.55
CA GLU A 163 -12.62 -10.24 -18.96
C GLU A 163 -12.33 -9.25 -17.82
N THR A 164 -13.34 -8.86 -17.01
CA THR A 164 -13.11 -8.00 -15.85
C THR A 164 -12.59 -8.77 -14.65
N LEU A 165 -13.10 -9.98 -14.42
CA LEU A 165 -12.69 -10.83 -13.31
C LEU A 165 -11.27 -11.39 -13.48
N GLY A 166 -10.76 -11.48 -14.72
CA GLY A 166 -9.43 -12.02 -15.02
C GLY A 166 -8.26 -11.32 -14.34
N TYR A 167 -8.46 -10.09 -13.85
CA TYR A 167 -7.46 -9.34 -13.08
C TYR A 167 -7.46 -9.67 -11.58
N LEU A 168 -8.38 -10.51 -11.09
CA LEU A 168 -8.42 -11.02 -9.73
C LEU A 168 -7.51 -12.25 -9.59
N THR A 169 -6.22 -12.01 -9.37
CA THR A 169 -5.25 -13.07 -9.08
C THR A 169 -4.36 -12.68 -7.90
N SER A 170 -3.82 -13.68 -7.19
CA SER A 170 -2.85 -13.44 -6.10
C SER A 170 -1.58 -12.77 -6.61
N THR A 171 -1.10 -13.13 -7.81
CA THR A 171 0.08 -12.52 -8.42
C THR A 171 -0.10 -11.02 -8.66
N GLN A 172 -1.27 -10.61 -9.18
CA GLN A 172 -1.61 -9.20 -9.35
C GLN A 172 -1.72 -8.46 -8.02
N ALA A 173 -2.34 -9.08 -7.01
CA ALA A 173 -2.43 -8.50 -5.67
C ALA A 173 -1.05 -8.34 -4.99
N LEU A 174 -0.14 -9.30 -5.16
CA LEU A 174 1.23 -9.19 -4.66
C LEU A 174 2.00 -8.05 -5.34
N ALA A 175 1.82 -7.89 -6.65
CA ALA A 175 2.40 -6.76 -7.37
C ALA A 175 1.83 -5.41 -6.86
N ASP A 176 0.53 -5.35 -6.58
CA ASP A 176 -0.09 -4.16 -6.00
C ASP A 176 0.57 -3.76 -4.68
N TYR A 177 0.70 -4.72 -3.77
CA TYR A 177 1.34 -4.51 -2.47
C TYR A 177 2.78 -4.03 -2.63
N ALA A 178 3.55 -4.67 -3.52
CA ALA A 178 4.95 -4.28 -3.74
C ALA A 178 5.09 -2.85 -4.28
N VAL A 179 4.25 -2.45 -5.23
CA VAL A 179 4.24 -1.09 -5.79
C VAL A 179 3.83 -0.07 -4.73
N LEU A 180 2.75 -0.33 -3.99
CA LEU A 180 2.25 0.56 -2.96
C LEU A 180 3.27 0.73 -1.82
N ILE A 181 3.83 -0.37 -1.31
CA ILE A 181 4.88 -0.34 -0.27
C ILE A 181 6.09 0.47 -0.74
N ARG A 182 6.54 0.28 -1.98
CA ARG A 182 7.66 1.06 -2.54
C ARG A 182 7.34 2.55 -2.57
N SER A 183 6.14 2.92 -3.02
CA SER A 183 5.69 4.33 -3.05
C SER A 183 5.60 4.93 -1.63
N LEU A 184 5.05 4.19 -0.66
CA LEU A 184 5.02 4.63 0.73
C LEU A 184 6.42 4.86 1.28
N LYS A 185 7.35 3.92 1.05
CA LYS A 185 8.74 4.08 1.51
C LYS A 185 9.37 5.36 0.97
N GLN A 186 9.13 5.72 -0.28
CA GLN A 186 9.62 6.97 -0.86
C GLN A 186 8.92 8.20 -0.25
N ASN A 187 7.59 8.16 -0.14
CA ASN A 187 6.80 9.29 0.35
C ASN A 187 7.09 9.62 1.82
N PHE A 188 7.49 8.63 2.62
CA PHE A 188 7.85 8.78 4.04
C PHE A 188 9.35 8.93 4.29
N SER A 189 10.18 9.02 3.23
CA SER A 189 11.65 8.99 3.35
C SER A 189 12.14 7.83 4.23
N ALA A 190 11.56 6.66 3.98
CA ALA A 190 11.68 5.43 4.75
C ALA A 190 12.27 4.30 3.88
N GLU A 191 13.10 4.62 2.89
CA GLU A 191 13.70 3.66 1.96
C GLU A 191 14.53 2.59 2.69
N ALA A 192 15.19 2.98 3.78
CA ALA A 192 15.96 2.08 4.64
C ALA A 192 15.10 1.26 5.62
N SER A 193 13.83 1.62 5.83
CA SER A 193 12.95 0.93 6.77
C SER A 193 12.71 -0.53 6.35
N PRO A 194 12.91 -1.51 7.24
CA PRO A 194 12.50 -2.87 6.98
C PRO A 194 10.97 -2.95 6.89
N VAL A 195 10.47 -3.88 6.09
CA VAL A 195 9.04 -4.15 5.95
C VAL A 195 8.77 -5.54 6.49
N VAL A 196 7.83 -5.66 7.43
CA VAL A 196 7.36 -6.94 7.96
C VAL A 196 5.92 -7.13 7.51
N VAL A 197 5.67 -8.23 6.80
CA VAL A 197 4.36 -8.53 6.26
C VAL A 197 3.59 -9.45 7.21
N PHE A 198 2.33 -9.11 7.44
CA PHE A 198 1.38 -9.85 8.23
C PHE A 198 0.19 -10.26 7.36
N GLY A 199 -0.39 -11.42 7.66
CA GLY A 199 -1.58 -11.90 6.98
C GLY A 199 -2.16 -13.12 7.70
N GLY A 200 -3.49 -13.21 7.73
CA GLY A 200 -4.20 -14.39 8.21
C GLY A 200 -4.94 -15.09 7.07
N SER A 201 -5.13 -16.42 7.17
CA SER A 201 -5.80 -17.21 6.12
C SER A 201 -5.13 -16.99 4.75
N TYR A 202 -5.88 -16.71 3.68
CA TYR A 202 -5.36 -16.35 2.35
C TYR A 202 -4.41 -15.15 2.37
N GLY A 203 -4.60 -14.20 3.28
CA GLY A 203 -3.67 -13.08 3.45
C GLY A 203 -2.26 -13.54 3.82
N GLY A 204 -2.13 -14.68 4.52
CA GLY A 204 -0.85 -15.24 4.94
C GLY A 204 -0.26 -16.29 3.99
N SER A 205 -0.98 -16.70 2.94
CA SER A 205 -0.56 -17.79 2.04
C SER A 205 -0.01 -17.35 0.68
N LYS A 206 0.06 -16.03 0.43
CA LYS A 206 0.47 -15.48 -0.87
C LYS A 206 1.98 -15.35 -0.99
#